data_AF-A0A7V5KT90-F1
#
_entry.id   AF-A0A7V5KT90-F1
#
_cell.length_a   1.000
_cell.length_b   1.000
_cell.length_c   1.000
_cell.angle_alpha   90.00
_cell.angle_beta   90.00
_cell.angle_gamma   90.00
#
_symmetry.space_group_name_H-M   'P 1'
#
loop_
_entity.id
_entity.type
_entity.pdbx_description
1 polymer ?
#
loop_
_entity_poly.entity_id
_entity_poly.type
_entity_poly.pdbx_seq_one_letter_code
_entity_poly.pdbx_strand_id
1 'polypeptide(L)'
;MLKRYFAVFAVLLYTISFSGIPALRAENYFNTPSEEPPSVLSYTWKGLALGILGGLAAGYARYADSSNSTNEILKSIGYGSLLGIGAGLIAGLADSSAGRIDGGAIVLRDMSRGGLLGTVIGTIWGGIKAIDSTRWEDVGKGAAYGYLGGLTVGLIVGLIEWPAVTQQQITKTSASVRQSVVFLQDSRANLCPGWQVAYSF
;
A
#
# COMPACT_ATOMS: atom_id res chain seq x y z
N MET A 1 -19.34 8.85 -30.36
CA MET A 1 -18.23 7.88 -30.19
C MET A 1 -17.04 8.42 -29.38
N LEU A 2 -16.70 9.71 -29.48
CA LEU A 2 -15.57 10.34 -28.76
C LEU A 2 -15.58 10.18 -27.22
N LYS A 3 -16.76 10.17 -26.58
CA LYS A 3 -16.89 10.04 -25.11
C LYS A 3 -16.41 8.68 -24.56
N ARG A 4 -16.46 7.59 -25.36
CA ARG A 4 -16.02 6.26 -24.91
C ARG A 4 -14.49 6.12 -24.94
N TYR A 5 -13.85 6.72 -25.93
CA TYR A 5 -12.39 6.80 -26.01
C TYR A 5 -11.80 7.70 -24.92
N PHE A 6 -12.52 8.73 -24.50
CA PHE A 6 -12.05 9.63 -23.43
C PHE A 6 -11.91 8.92 -22.08
N ALA A 7 -12.79 7.97 -21.75
CA ALA A 7 -12.70 7.20 -20.51
C ALA A 7 -11.51 6.22 -20.52
N VAL A 8 -11.31 5.51 -21.63
CA VAL A 8 -10.15 4.61 -21.80
C VAL A 8 -8.85 5.40 -21.82
N PHE A 9 -8.82 6.50 -22.56
CA PHE A 9 -7.65 7.39 -22.63
C PHE A 9 -7.37 8.04 -21.28
N ALA A 10 -8.38 8.41 -20.49
CA ALA A 10 -8.20 8.92 -19.13
C ALA A 10 -7.68 7.85 -18.17
N VAL A 11 -8.13 6.60 -18.26
CA VAL A 11 -7.58 5.49 -17.46
C VAL A 11 -6.13 5.20 -17.87
N LEU A 12 -5.83 5.23 -19.16
CA LEU A 12 -4.50 4.97 -19.71
C LEU A 12 -3.54 6.13 -19.39
N LEU A 13 -3.98 7.39 -19.51
CA LEU A 13 -3.23 8.56 -19.03
C LEU A 13 -3.08 8.56 -17.52
N TYR A 14 -4.06 8.09 -16.75
CA TYR A 14 -3.91 8.00 -15.30
C TYR A 14 -2.88 6.94 -14.92
N THR A 15 -2.83 5.79 -15.61
CA THR A 15 -1.77 4.79 -15.40
C THR A 15 -0.39 5.30 -15.81
N ILE A 16 -0.29 6.13 -16.86
CA ILE A 16 0.99 6.72 -17.29
C ILE A 16 1.37 7.91 -16.39
N SER A 17 0.44 8.76 -15.97
CA SER A 17 0.71 9.90 -15.07
C SER A 17 1.00 9.45 -13.63
N PHE A 18 0.52 8.30 -13.19
CA PHE A 18 0.94 7.70 -11.91
C PHE A 18 2.39 7.19 -11.96
N SER A 19 2.94 6.94 -13.17
CA SER A 19 4.39 6.73 -13.34
C SER A 19 5.21 8.04 -13.37
N GLY A 20 4.53 9.20 -13.40
CA GLY A 20 5.11 10.54 -13.44
C GLY A 20 5.07 11.29 -12.11
N ILE A 21 4.72 10.64 -10.99
CA ILE A 21 5.11 11.15 -9.67
C ILE A 21 6.65 11.14 -9.69
N PRO A 22 7.33 12.28 -9.43
CA PRO A 22 8.79 12.37 -9.50
C PRO A 22 9.37 11.20 -8.75
N ALA A 23 10.35 10.53 -9.38
CA ALA A 23 11.06 9.35 -8.90
C ALA A 23 11.38 9.36 -7.40
N LEU A 24 10.37 9.12 -6.58
CA LEU A 24 10.46 8.60 -5.23
C LEU A 24 10.97 7.19 -5.46
N ARG A 25 12.31 7.08 -5.40
CA ARG A 25 13.14 5.92 -5.73
C ARG A 25 12.38 4.61 -5.63
N ALA A 26 12.49 3.80 -6.69
CA ALA A 26 12.04 2.41 -6.71
C ALA A 26 12.59 1.57 -5.53
N GLU A 27 13.65 2.03 -4.84
CA GLU A 27 14.09 1.49 -3.54
C GLU A 27 12.95 1.44 -2.50
N ASN A 28 12.12 2.49 -2.40
CA ASN A 28 11.00 2.55 -1.44
C ASN A 28 9.81 1.66 -1.83
N TYR A 29 9.72 1.27 -3.11
CA TYR A 29 8.64 0.41 -3.60
C TYR A 29 8.96 -1.07 -3.44
N PHE A 30 10.23 -1.46 -3.34
CA PHE A 30 10.65 -2.86 -3.32
C PHE A 30 11.48 -3.28 -2.10
N ASN A 31 12.04 -2.38 -1.28
CA ASN A 31 12.81 -2.79 -0.12
C ASN A 31 12.62 -1.92 1.13
N THR A 32 12.57 -2.63 2.26
CA THR A 32 12.61 -2.21 3.66
C THR A 32 11.41 -1.40 4.19
N PRO A 33 10.81 -1.80 5.33
CA PRO A 33 9.95 -0.89 6.09
C PRO A 33 10.75 0.40 6.34
N SER A 34 10.18 1.57 6.06
CA SER A 34 10.91 2.83 6.19
C SER A 34 11.48 2.93 7.60
N GLU A 35 12.73 3.36 7.75
CA GLU A 35 13.33 3.57 9.07
C GLU A 35 12.69 4.74 9.83
N GLU A 36 11.81 5.51 9.19
CA GLU A 36 11.03 6.58 9.83
C GLU A 36 9.94 6.01 10.77
N PRO A 37 9.73 6.64 11.93
CA PRO A 37 8.72 6.19 12.89
C PRO A 37 7.31 6.16 12.26
N PRO A 38 6.45 5.21 12.67
CA PRO A 38 5.10 5.08 12.10
C PRO A 38 4.28 6.36 12.35
N SER A 39 4.04 7.12 11.29
CA SER A 39 3.19 8.32 11.33
C SER A 39 1.75 7.95 10.99
N VAL A 40 0.83 8.13 11.94
CA VAL A 40 -0.63 7.91 11.75
C VAL A 40 -1.14 8.61 10.49
N LEU A 41 -0.66 9.82 10.23
CA LEU A 41 -1.07 10.61 9.06
C LEU A 41 -0.61 9.97 7.74
N SER A 42 0.58 9.38 7.70
CA SER A 42 1.08 8.66 6.52
C SER A 42 0.20 7.46 6.19
N TYR A 43 -0.25 6.73 7.20
CA TYR A 43 -1.14 5.57 7.02
C TYR A 43 -2.53 6.01 6.57
N THR A 44 -3.05 7.11 7.13
CA THR A 44 -4.29 7.71 6.67
C THR A 44 -4.22 8.10 5.20
N TRP A 45 -3.09 8.65 4.73
CA TRP A 45 -2.93 9.01 3.33
C TRP A 45 -2.87 7.79 2.40
N LYS A 46 -2.16 6.74 2.82
CA LYS A 46 -2.14 5.45 2.12
C LYS A 46 -3.54 4.81 2.07
N GLY A 47 -4.23 4.80 3.20
CA GLY A 47 -5.60 4.30 3.32
C GLY A 47 -6.57 5.09 2.44
N LEU A 48 -6.51 6.42 2.46
CA LEU A 48 -7.29 7.29 1.58
C LEU A 48 -7.05 6.97 0.10
N ALA A 49 -5.78 6.85 -0.31
CA ALA A 49 -5.44 6.53 -1.69
C ALA A 49 -6.01 5.17 -2.14
N LEU A 50 -5.85 4.13 -1.32
CA LEU A 50 -6.46 2.82 -1.56
C LEU A 50 -7.99 2.88 -1.58
N GLY A 51 -8.57 3.68 -0.70
CA GLY A 51 -10.01 3.94 -0.62
C GLY A 51 -10.56 4.60 -1.88
N ILE A 52 -9.89 5.65 -2.37
CA ILE A 52 -10.25 6.34 -3.61
C ILE A 52 -10.18 5.37 -4.79
N LEU A 53 -9.09 4.61 -4.92
CA LEU A 53 -8.89 3.68 -6.02
C LEU A 53 -9.86 2.49 -5.95
N GLY A 54 -10.09 1.94 -4.76
CA GLY A 54 -11.05 0.85 -4.54
C GLY A 54 -12.48 1.31 -4.79
N GLY A 55 -12.82 2.52 -4.34
CA GLY A 55 -14.09 3.18 -4.61
C GLY A 55 -14.31 3.47 -6.10
N LEU A 56 -13.27 3.95 -6.79
CA LEU A 56 -13.29 4.16 -8.25
C LEU A 56 -13.50 2.83 -8.99
N ALA A 57 -12.79 1.78 -8.62
CA ALA A 57 -12.93 0.45 -9.22
C ALA A 57 -14.33 -0.12 -8.99
N ALA A 58 -14.85 -0.07 -7.75
CA ALA A 58 -16.21 -0.52 -7.43
C ALA A 58 -17.28 0.29 -8.17
N GLY A 59 -17.11 1.60 -8.24
CA GLY A 59 -18.01 2.49 -8.98
C GLY A 59 -17.98 2.22 -10.48
N TYR A 60 -16.79 1.99 -11.05
CA TYR A 60 -16.64 1.65 -12.46
C TYR A 60 -17.26 0.30 -12.82
N ALA A 61 -17.05 -0.71 -11.97
CA ALA A 61 -17.65 -2.04 -12.15
C ALA A 61 -19.19 -1.96 -12.22
N ARG A 62 -19.80 -1.15 -11.33
CA ARG A 62 -21.26 -0.91 -11.33
C ARG A 62 -21.73 -0.10 -12.54
N TYR A 63 -21.00 0.96 -12.89
CA TYR A 63 -21.27 1.78 -14.07
C TYR A 63 -21.26 0.96 -15.36
N ALA A 64 -20.30 0.04 -15.49
CA ALA A 64 -20.17 -0.85 -16.65
C ALA A 64 -21.35 -1.83 -16.78
N ASP A 65 -22.00 -2.21 -15.68
CA ASP A 65 -23.14 -3.14 -15.67
C ASP A 65 -24.50 -2.47 -15.81
N SER A 66 -24.70 -1.29 -15.21
CA SER A 66 -26.02 -0.68 -15.09
C SER A 66 -26.31 0.43 -16.12
N SER A 67 -25.35 0.76 -16.99
CA SER A 67 -25.41 1.85 -18.00
C SER A 67 -25.84 3.22 -17.43
N ASN A 68 -25.82 3.41 -16.11
CA ASN A 68 -26.47 4.53 -15.48
C ASN A 68 -25.53 5.32 -14.57
N SER A 69 -25.65 6.64 -14.72
CA SER A 69 -25.12 7.73 -13.92
C SER A 69 -23.68 7.64 -13.37
N THR A 70 -22.85 8.57 -13.84
CA THR A 70 -21.54 8.92 -13.25
C THR A 70 -21.59 9.19 -11.74
N ASN A 71 -22.79 9.47 -11.19
CA ASN A 71 -22.99 9.63 -9.75
C ASN A 71 -22.64 8.37 -8.95
N GLU A 72 -22.76 7.17 -9.52
CA GLU A 72 -22.37 5.94 -8.84
C GLU A 72 -20.86 5.86 -8.62
N ILE A 73 -20.07 6.36 -9.58
CA ILE A 73 -18.61 6.45 -9.46
C ILE A 73 -18.26 7.42 -8.32
N LEU A 74 -18.83 8.62 -8.33
CA LEU A 74 -18.52 9.64 -7.33
C LEU A 74 -18.93 9.20 -5.91
N LYS A 75 -20.09 8.57 -5.76
CA LYS A 75 -20.53 7.99 -4.49
C LYS A 75 -19.58 6.90 -4.01
N SER A 76 -19.17 6.00 -4.90
CA SER A 76 -18.27 4.89 -4.56
C SER A 76 -16.88 5.39 -4.18
N ILE A 77 -16.35 6.42 -4.85
CA ILE A 77 -15.13 7.12 -4.44
C ILE A 77 -15.29 7.71 -3.04
N GLY A 78 -16.40 8.41 -2.77
CA GLY A 78 -16.66 9.00 -1.44
C GLY A 78 -16.69 7.95 -0.33
N TYR A 79 -17.47 6.87 -0.51
CA TYR A 79 -17.51 5.77 0.46
C TYR A 79 -16.17 5.06 0.62
N GLY A 80 -15.51 4.76 -0.50
CA GLY A 80 -14.19 4.15 -0.50
C GLY A 80 -13.16 5.01 0.23
N SER A 81 -13.16 6.32 0.01
CA SER A 81 -12.26 7.27 0.67
C SER A 81 -12.46 7.28 2.19
N LEU A 82 -13.71 7.30 2.65
CA LEU A 82 -14.03 7.28 4.08
C LEU A 82 -13.59 5.96 4.74
N LEU A 83 -13.88 4.82 4.10
CA LEU A 83 -13.44 3.51 4.57
C LEU A 83 -11.90 3.41 4.57
N GLY A 84 -11.26 3.95 3.54
CA GLY A 84 -9.82 4.00 3.40
C GLY A 84 -9.14 4.85 4.49
N ILE A 85 -9.66 6.05 4.76
CA ILE A 85 -9.22 6.89 5.88
C ILE A 85 -9.37 6.12 7.19
N GLY A 86 -10.52 5.49 7.43
CA GLY A 86 -10.77 4.71 8.65
C GLY A 86 -9.77 3.57 8.82
N ALA A 87 -9.56 2.77 7.77
CA ALA A 87 -8.60 1.68 7.78
C ALA A 87 -7.16 2.18 8.01
N GLY A 88 -6.77 3.28 7.36
CA GLY A 88 -5.46 3.91 7.52
C GLY A 88 -5.25 4.45 8.94
N LEU A 89 -6.26 5.09 9.53
CA LEU A 89 -6.20 5.56 10.92
C LEU A 89 -6.06 4.41 11.91
N ILE A 90 -6.86 3.34 11.76
CA ILE A 90 -6.79 2.17 12.64
C ILE A 90 -5.42 1.50 12.53
N ALA A 91 -4.92 1.30 11.31
CA ALA A 91 -3.60 0.72 11.07
C ALA A 91 -2.47 1.60 11.64
N GLY A 92 -2.54 2.91 11.41
CA GLY A 92 -1.56 3.86 11.92
C GLY A 92 -1.57 3.96 13.45
N LEU A 93 -2.75 3.92 14.08
CA LEU A 93 -2.87 3.89 15.53
C LEU A 93 -2.35 2.58 16.12
N ALA A 94 -2.65 1.44 15.50
CA ALA A 94 -2.15 0.14 15.94
C ALA A 94 -0.61 0.11 15.93
N ASP A 95 0.01 0.50 14.80
CA ASP A 95 1.47 0.48 14.65
C ASP A 95 2.14 1.55 15.53
N SER A 96 1.55 2.75 15.66
CA SER A 96 2.04 3.79 16.58
C SER A 96 1.99 3.35 18.04
N SER A 97 0.92 2.67 18.45
CA SER A 97 0.79 2.13 19.82
C SER A 97 1.83 1.04 20.14
N ALA A 98 2.27 0.30 19.13
CA ALA A 98 3.31 -0.70 19.26
C ALA A 98 4.73 -0.10 19.25
N GLY A 99 4.88 1.20 18.95
CA GLY A 99 6.16 1.89 18.86
C GLY A 99 7.05 1.43 17.70
N ARG A 100 6.50 0.69 16.73
CA ARG A 100 7.23 0.13 15.59
C ARG A 100 6.33 0.07 14.36
N ILE A 101 6.92 0.18 13.17
CA ILE A 101 6.22 -0.17 11.93
C ILE A 101 5.97 -1.68 11.97
N ASP A 102 4.69 -2.07 11.99
CA ASP A 102 4.25 -3.44 12.25
C ASP A 102 3.28 -3.87 11.13
N GLY A 103 2.22 -4.59 11.48
CA GLY A 103 1.28 -5.19 10.53
C GLY A 103 0.52 -4.20 9.68
N GLY A 104 0.23 -3.00 10.19
CA GLY A 104 -0.56 -2.00 9.45
C GLY A 104 0.10 -1.60 8.14
N ALA A 105 1.41 -1.36 8.15
CA ALA A 105 2.14 -0.98 6.94
C ALA A 105 2.23 -2.13 5.94
N ILE A 106 2.45 -3.35 6.42
CA ILE A 106 2.58 -4.55 5.60
C ILE A 106 1.26 -4.80 4.88
N VAL A 107 0.15 -4.78 5.62
CA VAL A 107 -1.19 -4.98 5.06
C VAL A 107 -1.51 -3.91 4.01
N LEU A 108 -1.33 -2.62 4.31
CA LEU A 108 -1.61 -1.55 3.35
C LEU A 108 -0.72 -1.64 2.09
N ARG A 109 0.54 -2.01 2.25
CA ARG A 109 1.48 -2.23 1.14
C ARG A 109 1.01 -3.38 0.25
N ASP A 110 0.65 -4.51 0.84
CA ASP A 110 0.31 -5.71 0.09
C ASP A 110 -1.07 -5.61 -0.54
N MET A 111 -2.02 -4.91 0.09
CA MET A 111 -3.26 -4.46 -0.55
C MET A 111 -2.97 -3.62 -1.80
N SER A 112 -2.11 -2.59 -1.68
CA SER A 112 -1.77 -1.72 -2.82
C SER A 112 -1.16 -2.50 -3.98
N ARG A 113 -0.15 -3.34 -3.69
CA ARG A 113 0.53 -4.18 -4.68
C ARG A 113 -0.42 -5.21 -5.29
N GLY A 114 -1.21 -5.87 -4.46
CA GLY A 114 -2.22 -6.84 -4.88
C GLY A 114 -3.24 -6.19 -5.80
N GLY A 115 -3.75 -5.00 -5.45
CA GLY A 115 -4.64 -4.21 -6.27
C GLY A 115 -4.04 -3.88 -7.64
N LEU A 116 -2.82 -3.32 -7.68
CA LEU A 116 -2.15 -2.99 -8.94
C LEU A 116 -1.93 -4.22 -9.83
N LEU A 117 -1.42 -5.32 -9.26
CA LEU A 117 -1.24 -6.58 -9.97
C LEU A 117 -2.59 -7.10 -10.49
N GLY A 118 -3.62 -7.05 -9.65
CA GLY A 118 -4.98 -7.42 -9.99
C GLY A 118 -5.53 -6.60 -11.15
N THR A 119 -5.30 -5.28 -11.18
CA THR A 119 -5.66 -4.42 -12.32
C THR A 119 -5.02 -4.91 -13.60
N VAL A 120 -3.72 -5.23 -13.58
CA VAL A 120 -3.00 -5.71 -14.78
C VAL A 120 -3.60 -7.03 -15.27
N ILE A 121 -3.75 -8.01 -14.39
CA ILE A 121 -4.33 -9.32 -14.73
C ILE A 121 -5.77 -9.16 -15.23
N GLY A 122 -6.58 -8.36 -14.54
CA GLY A 122 -7.96 -8.08 -14.90
C GLY A 122 -8.09 -7.35 -16.23
N THR A 123 -7.17 -6.41 -16.53
CA THR A 123 -7.12 -5.71 -17.82
C THR A 123 -6.79 -6.69 -18.95
N ILE A 124 -5.84 -7.60 -18.74
CA ILE A 124 -5.51 -8.65 -19.72
C ILE A 124 -6.72 -9.54 -19.97
N TRP A 125 -7.36 -10.02 -18.90
CA TRP A 125 -8.55 -10.87 -19.00
C TRP A 125 -9.72 -10.16 -19.70
N GLY A 126 -9.98 -8.91 -19.32
CA GLY A 126 -10.99 -8.07 -19.96
C GLY A 126 -10.66 -7.76 -21.42
N GLY A 127 -9.38 -7.61 -21.76
CA GLY A 127 -8.86 -7.46 -23.12
C GLY A 127 -9.16 -8.67 -24.00
N ILE A 128 -8.88 -9.88 -23.51
CA ILE A 128 -9.21 -11.13 -24.20
C ILE A 128 -10.72 -11.18 -24.46
N LYS A 129 -11.54 -10.92 -23.42
CA LYS A 129 -12.99 -10.93 -23.55
C LYS A 129 -13.52 -9.86 -24.51
N ALA A 130 -12.91 -8.67 -24.55
CA ALA A 130 -13.30 -7.59 -25.44
C ALA A 130 -13.06 -7.93 -26.91
N ILE A 131 -12.02 -8.72 -27.21
CA ILE A 131 -11.75 -9.22 -28.57
C ILE A 131 -12.88 -10.16 -29.00
N ASP A 132 -13.33 -11.06 -28.12
CA ASP A 132 -14.41 -12.01 -28.40
C ASP A 132 -15.78 -11.33 -28.48
N SER A 133 -16.05 -10.37 -27.59
CA SER A 133 -17.38 -9.74 -27.45
C SER A 133 -17.57 -8.48 -28.28
N THR A 134 -16.50 -7.92 -28.87
CA THR A 134 -16.41 -6.59 -29.50
C THR A 134 -16.77 -5.40 -28.59
N ARG A 135 -16.87 -5.62 -27.27
CA ARG A 135 -17.21 -4.60 -26.27
C ARG A 135 -15.97 -4.19 -25.50
N TRP A 136 -15.38 -3.06 -25.86
CA TRP A 136 -14.22 -2.50 -25.17
C TRP A 136 -14.49 -2.13 -23.70
N GLU A 137 -15.76 -2.00 -23.31
CA GLU A 137 -16.15 -1.83 -21.91
C GLU A 137 -15.72 -3.01 -21.02
N ASP A 138 -15.55 -4.21 -21.59
CA ASP A 138 -15.09 -5.41 -20.87
C ASP A 138 -13.65 -5.24 -20.34
N VAL A 139 -12.81 -4.42 -20.99
CA VAL A 139 -11.43 -4.16 -20.55
C VAL A 139 -11.43 -3.40 -19.23
N GLY A 140 -12.15 -2.28 -19.18
CA GLY A 140 -12.26 -1.48 -17.96
C GLY A 140 -12.97 -2.25 -16.84
N LYS A 141 -13.99 -3.06 -17.20
CA LYS A 141 -14.68 -3.91 -16.24
C LYS A 141 -13.71 -4.94 -15.64
N GLY A 142 -12.93 -5.60 -16.49
CA GLY A 142 -11.87 -6.51 -16.07
C GLY A 142 -10.84 -5.85 -15.15
N ALA A 143 -10.36 -4.66 -15.52
CA ALA A 143 -9.43 -3.87 -14.70
C ALA A 143 -10.00 -3.55 -13.31
N ALA A 144 -11.27 -3.13 -13.24
CA ALA A 144 -11.94 -2.79 -12.00
C ALA A 144 -12.14 -4.00 -11.06
N TYR A 145 -12.66 -5.12 -11.57
CA TYR A 145 -12.78 -6.35 -10.78
C TYR A 145 -11.42 -6.92 -10.41
N GLY A 146 -10.45 -6.82 -11.32
CA GLY A 146 -9.06 -7.17 -11.07
C GLY A 146 -8.48 -6.41 -9.89
N TYR A 147 -8.63 -5.08 -9.86
CA TYR A 147 -8.17 -4.25 -8.74
C TYR A 147 -8.82 -4.65 -7.42
N LEU A 148 -10.14 -4.83 -7.41
CA LEU A 148 -10.88 -5.22 -6.20
C LEU A 148 -10.47 -6.61 -5.69
N GLY A 149 -10.38 -7.60 -6.59
CA GLY A 149 -9.91 -8.94 -6.23
C GLY A 149 -8.47 -8.92 -5.76
N GLY A 150 -7.61 -8.15 -6.42
CA GLY A 150 -6.23 -7.93 -6.05
C GLY A 150 -6.06 -7.28 -4.66
N LEU A 151 -6.89 -6.27 -4.33
CA LEU A 151 -6.93 -5.67 -3.00
C LEU A 151 -7.29 -6.71 -1.93
N THR A 152 -8.29 -7.55 -2.20
CA THR A 152 -8.71 -8.60 -1.25
C THR A 152 -7.61 -9.65 -1.07
N VAL A 153 -6.98 -10.11 -2.15
CA VAL A 153 -5.87 -11.07 -2.07
C VAL A 153 -4.69 -10.44 -1.32
N GLY A 154 -4.34 -9.19 -1.63
CA GLY A 154 -3.28 -8.45 -0.95
C GLY A 154 -3.52 -8.27 0.55
N LEU A 155 -4.78 -8.03 0.95
CA LEU A 155 -5.18 -8.00 2.36
C LEU A 155 -4.93 -9.36 3.04
N ILE A 156 -5.36 -10.45 2.41
CA ILE A 156 -5.18 -11.80 2.96
C ILE A 156 -3.69 -12.13 3.09
N VAL A 157 -2.90 -11.86 2.06
CA VAL A 157 -1.45 -12.09 2.07
C VAL A 157 -0.79 -11.25 3.16
N GLY A 158 -1.10 -9.96 3.27
CA GLY A 158 -0.54 -9.10 4.30
C GLY A 158 -0.88 -9.56 5.72
N LEU A 159 -2.09 -10.08 5.95
CA LEU A 159 -2.48 -10.66 7.24
C LEU A 159 -1.74 -11.97 7.56
N ILE A 160 -1.41 -12.78 6.55
CA ILE A 160 -0.64 -14.03 6.71
C ILE A 160 0.85 -13.74 6.93
N GLU A 161 1.42 -12.76 6.22
CA GLU A 161 2.84 -12.40 6.33
C GLU A 161 3.16 -11.64 7.62
N TRP A 162 2.19 -10.90 8.18
CA TRP A 162 2.39 -10.07 9.36
C TRP A 162 3.07 -10.81 10.52
N PRO A 163 2.57 -11.95 11.04
CA PRO A 163 3.20 -12.63 12.18
C PRO A 163 4.66 -13.03 11.93
N ALA A 164 5.00 -13.41 10.69
CA ALA A 164 6.34 -13.87 10.32
C ALA A 164 7.35 -12.71 10.29
N VAL A 165 6.94 -11.55 9.77
CA VAL A 165 7.83 -10.37 9.68
C VAL A 165 8.06 -9.74 11.06
N THR A 166 7.02 -9.65 11.91
CA THR A 166 7.14 -9.08 13.26
C THR A 166 8.10 -9.89 14.13
N GLN A 167 8.08 -11.22 14.03
CA GLN A 167 9.03 -12.08 14.76
C GLN A 167 10.48 -11.82 14.35
N GLN A 168 10.76 -11.67 13.06
CA GLN A 168 12.12 -11.40 12.57
C GLN A 168 12.64 -10.03 13.02
N GLN A 169 11.79 -9.01 13.07
CA GLN A 169 12.17 -7.70 13.59
C GLN A 169 12.48 -7.75 15.08
N ILE A 170 11.68 -8.45 15.88
CA ILE A 170 11.95 -8.66 17.31
C ILE A 170 13.31 -9.35 17.50
N THR A 171 13.60 -10.41 16.73
CA THR A 171 14.89 -11.11 16.82
C THR A 171 16.07 -10.22 16.42
N LYS A 172 15.92 -9.37 15.38
CA LYS A 172 16.98 -8.45 14.94
C LYS A 172 17.24 -7.32 15.95
N THR A 173 16.19 -6.73 16.52
CA THR A 173 16.31 -5.69 17.57
C THR A 173 16.87 -6.27 18.87
N SER A 174 16.55 -7.52 19.22
CA SER A 174 17.19 -8.21 20.36
C SER A 174 18.64 -8.61 20.09
N ALA A 175 19.01 -8.89 18.83
CA ALA A 175 20.39 -9.18 18.44
C ALA A 175 21.27 -7.93 18.32
N SER A 176 20.70 -6.72 18.27
CA SER A 176 21.45 -5.45 18.19
C SER A 176 21.82 -4.84 19.53
N VAL A 177 21.65 -5.56 20.65
CA VAL A 177 22.31 -5.19 21.93
C VAL A 177 23.81 -5.40 21.76
N ARG A 178 24.48 -4.40 21.16
CA ARG A 178 25.94 -4.39 21.09
C ARG A 178 26.48 -4.15 22.49
N GLN A 179 26.96 -5.21 23.12
CA GLN A 179 27.84 -5.11 24.27
C GLN A 179 29.17 -4.52 23.79
N SER A 180 29.28 -3.19 23.82
CA SER A 180 30.55 -2.51 23.55
C SER A 180 31.29 -2.33 24.85
N VAL A 181 32.49 -2.92 24.94
CA VAL A 181 33.45 -2.57 25.98
C VAL A 181 34.06 -1.23 25.58
N VAL A 182 33.79 -0.20 26.36
CA VAL A 182 34.34 1.14 26.13
C VAL A 182 35.43 1.38 27.16
N PHE A 183 36.63 1.73 26.70
CA PHE A 183 37.70 2.17 27.58
C PHE A 183 37.53 3.67 27.82
N LEU A 184 37.12 4.03 29.02
CA LEU A 184 37.07 5.42 29.44
C LEU A 184 38.44 5.82 29.95
N GLN A 185 39.02 6.86 29.36
CA GLN A 185 40.27 7.43 29.81
C GLN A 185 39.95 8.50 30.87
N ASP A 186 40.36 8.25 32.10
CA ASP A 186 40.22 9.21 33.20
C ASP A 186 41.21 10.39 33.00
N SER A 187 40.91 11.52 33.65
CA SER A 187 41.74 12.72 33.79
C SER A 187 43.19 12.48 34.23
N ARG A 188 43.48 11.32 34.83
CA ARG A 188 44.83 10.85 35.19
C ARG A 188 45.47 9.91 34.16
N ALA A 189 44.91 9.80 32.96
CA ALA A 189 45.30 8.90 31.89
C ALA A 189 45.22 7.39 32.21
N ASN A 190 44.55 7.01 33.31
CA ASN A 190 44.25 5.60 33.59
C ASN A 190 43.06 5.14 32.75
N LEU A 191 43.20 3.98 32.10
CA LEU A 191 42.13 3.34 31.33
C LEU A 191 41.28 2.49 32.25
N CYS A 192 40.02 2.86 32.43
CA CYS A 192 39.05 2.05 33.16
C CYS A 192 38.20 1.26 32.16
N PRO A 193 38.16 -0.08 32.22
CA PRO A 193 37.24 -0.85 31.40
C PRO A 193 35.81 -0.57 31.87
N GLY A 194 35.02 0.07 31.02
CA GLY A 194 33.59 0.30 31.22
C GLY A 194 32.77 -0.65 30.36
N TRP A 195 31.71 -1.21 30.93
CA TRP A 195 30.68 -1.88 30.15
C TRP A 195 29.61 -0.85 29.80
N GLN A 196 29.45 -0.55 28.52
CA GLN A 196 28.38 0.33 28.06
C GLN A 196 27.35 -0.52 27.32
N VAL A 197 26.14 -0.58 27.86
CA VAL A 197 24.99 -1.10 27.14
C VAL A 197 24.48 0.05 26.27
N ALA A 198 24.90 0.06 25.01
CA ALA A 198 24.41 1.01 24.04
C ALA A 198 23.03 0.56 23.57
N TYR A 199 22.00 1.29 23.97
CA TYR A 199 20.67 1.14 23.42
C TYR A 199 20.59 2.01 22.17
N SER A 200 20.46 1.38 21.01
CA SER A 200 20.04 2.06 19.78
C SER A 200 18.52 2.15 19.84
N PHE A 201 18.00 3.32 20.23
CA PHE A 201 16.57 3.64 20.11
C PHE A 201 16.27 4.12 18.70
#